data_AF-A0A136J0Q9-F1
#
_entry.id   AF-A0A136J0Q9-F1
#
_cell.length_a   1.000
_cell.length_b   1.000
_cell.length_c   1.000
_cell.angle_alpha   90.00
_cell.angle_beta   90.00
_cell.angle_gamma   90.00
#
_symmetry.space_group_name_H-M   'P 1'
#
loop_
_entity.id
_entity.type
_entity.pdbx_description
1 polymer ?
#
loop_
_entity_poly.entity_id
_entity_poly.type
_entity_poly.pdbx_seq_one_letter_code
_entity_poly.pdbx_strand_id
1 'polypeptide(L)'
;MRIRLPFAAVFLGLCLIAAYAGLSTLQLGAYVNDKVLHAVTFFILTVVFYWIIDTNRRRTLNLTLAVCTLGLGVGSEFLQAAIPNGREFDLYDIIANVVGSATGLALCTWYHTRMLERKRQTRYQSVPGQDVTDVELGEGIIEQEEGVSAAASNTRNRTLEEEVDNWDENGQDAWDEDDDNDDDEDSSDDKKGKGPA
;
A
#
# COMPACT_ATOMS: atom_id res chain seq x y z
N MET A 1 -1.32 10.59 -1.82
CA MET A 1 -1.23 9.30 -2.58
C MET A 1 0.08 9.30 -3.36
N ARG A 2 1.00 8.38 -3.08
CA ARG A 2 2.28 8.26 -3.80
C ARG A 2 2.25 7.05 -4.74
N ILE A 3 2.97 7.12 -5.85
CA ILE A 3 3.03 6.04 -6.84
C ILE A 3 4.46 5.49 -6.91
N ARG A 4 4.61 4.18 -6.79
CA ARG A 4 5.89 3.48 -6.93
C ARG A 4 6.14 3.19 -8.42
N LEU A 5 6.81 4.12 -9.09
CA LEU A 5 7.13 4.09 -10.52
C LEU A 5 7.66 2.74 -11.07
N PRO A 6 8.59 2.02 -10.41
CA PRO A 6 9.06 0.74 -10.96
C PRO A 6 7.95 -0.30 -11.07
N PHE A 7 7.07 -0.41 -10.07
CA PHE A 7 5.92 -1.31 -10.13
C PHE A 7 4.92 -0.89 -11.21
N ALA A 8 4.71 0.42 -11.39
CA ALA A 8 3.84 0.94 -12.44
C ALA A 8 4.36 0.60 -13.85
N ALA A 9 5.67 0.74 -14.07
CA ALA A 9 6.30 0.39 -15.35
C ALA A 9 6.20 -1.12 -15.64
N VAL A 10 6.47 -1.97 -14.65
CA VAL A 10 6.32 -3.42 -14.77
C VAL A 10 4.87 -3.80 -15.05
N PHE A 11 3.92 -3.21 -14.33
CA PHE A 11 2.49 -3.46 -14.54
C PHE A 11 2.05 -3.08 -15.95
N LEU A 12 2.46 -1.91 -16.44
CA LEU A 12 2.17 -1.49 -17.80
C LEU A 12 2.76 -2.47 -18.83
N GLY A 13 4.02 -2.88 -18.64
CA GLY A 13 4.65 -3.91 -19.49
C GLY A 13 3.88 -5.23 -19.50
N LEU A 14 3.45 -5.71 -18.32
CA LEU A 14 2.64 -6.92 -18.19
C LEU A 14 1.26 -6.78 -18.85
N CYS A 15 0.61 -5.61 -18.72
CA CYS A 15 -0.64 -5.33 -19.41
C CYS A 15 -0.48 -5.37 -20.93
N LEU A 16 0.60 -4.81 -21.48
CA LEU A 16 0.88 -4.87 -22.92
C LEU A 16 1.12 -6.31 -23.39
N ILE A 17 1.87 -7.10 -22.63
CA ILE A 17 2.12 -8.52 -22.93
C ILE A 17 0.82 -9.32 -22.89
N ALA A 18 0.01 -9.14 -21.84
CA ALA A 18 -1.28 -9.81 -21.68
C ALA A 18 -2.27 -9.39 -22.79
N ALA A 19 -2.33 -8.11 -23.12
CA ALA A 19 -3.15 -7.61 -24.21
C ALA A 19 -2.71 -8.18 -25.56
N TYR A 20 -1.41 -8.25 -25.83
CA TYR A 20 -0.89 -8.87 -27.04
C TYR A 20 -1.26 -10.37 -27.10
N ALA A 21 -1.12 -11.11 -26.01
CA ALA A 21 -1.45 -12.53 -25.96
C ALA A 21 -2.97 -12.80 -26.11
N GLY A 22 -3.81 -12.00 -25.44
CA GLY A 22 -5.26 -12.19 -25.39
C GLY A 22 -6.04 -11.58 -26.56
N LEU A 23 -5.59 -10.44 -27.11
CA LEU A 23 -6.29 -9.74 -28.17
C LEU A 23 -5.79 -10.09 -29.59
N SER A 24 -4.61 -10.70 -29.72
CA SER A 24 -4.15 -11.22 -31.01
C SER A 24 -4.81 -12.56 -31.35
N THR A 25 -4.60 -13.03 -32.58
CA THR A 25 -5.02 -14.35 -33.05
C THR A 25 -4.16 -15.50 -32.50
N LEU A 26 -3.25 -15.22 -31.57
CA LEU A 26 -2.36 -16.20 -30.96
C LEU A 26 -3.14 -17.14 -30.02
N GLN A 27 -3.14 -18.44 -30.32
CA GLN A 27 -3.83 -19.46 -29.53
C GLN A 27 -2.87 -20.19 -28.58
N LEU A 28 -2.57 -19.58 -27.44
CA LEU A 28 -1.74 -20.20 -26.38
C LEU A 28 -2.39 -21.43 -25.74
N GLY A 29 -3.72 -21.56 -25.84
CA GLY A 29 -4.50 -22.70 -25.34
C GLY A 29 -4.08 -24.07 -25.89
N ALA A 30 -3.38 -24.11 -27.02
CA ALA A 30 -2.82 -25.34 -27.58
C ALA A 30 -1.63 -25.90 -26.77
N TYR A 31 -0.94 -25.04 -26.01
CA TYR A 31 0.27 -25.38 -25.25
C TYR A 31 0.06 -25.37 -23.74
N VAL A 32 -0.83 -24.51 -23.24
CA VAL A 32 -1.11 -24.35 -21.81
C VAL A 32 -2.62 -24.31 -21.62
N ASN A 33 -3.11 -24.85 -20.50
CA ASN A 33 -4.52 -24.73 -20.15
C ASN A 33 -4.88 -23.24 -20.02
N ASP A 34 -5.81 -22.80 -20.87
CA ASP A 34 -6.25 -21.42 -20.99
C ASP A 34 -6.73 -20.85 -19.65
N LYS A 35 -7.49 -21.62 -18.87
CA LYS A 35 -8.00 -21.19 -17.56
C LYS A 35 -6.88 -20.97 -16.55
N VAL A 36 -5.85 -21.81 -16.59
CA VAL A 36 -4.66 -21.66 -15.75
C VAL A 36 -3.87 -20.43 -16.18
N LEU A 37 -3.73 -20.19 -17.48
CA LEU A 37 -3.04 -19.01 -18.02
C LEU A 37 -3.72 -17.72 -17.57
N HIS A 38 -5.06 -17.67 -17.66
CA HIS A 38 -5.87 -16.58 -17.15
C HIS A 38 -5.66 -16.37 -15.64
N ALA A 39 -5.79 -17.43 -14.82
CA ALA A 39 -5.60 -17.33 -13.38
C ALA A 39 -4.20 -16.83 -12.99
N VAL A 40 -3.14 -17.35 -13.62
CA VAL A 40 -1.76 -16.93 -13.33
C VAL A 40 -1.50 -15.50 -13.78
N THR A 41 -1.98 -15.10 -14.97
CA THR A 41 -1.82 -13.73 -15.48
C THR A 41 -2.47 -12.72 -14.55
N PHE A 42 -3.72 -12.97 -14.14
CA PHE A 42 -4.44 -12.08 -13.23
C PHE A 42 -3.88 -12.11 -11.81
N PHE A 43 -3.32 -13.23 -11.35
CA PHE A 43 -2.56 -13.28 -10.11
C PHE A 43 -1.36 -12.33 -10.15
N ILE A 44 -0.50 -12.42 -11.16
CA ILE A 44 0.71 -11.60 -11.29
C ILE A 44 0.34 -10.12 -11.44
N LEU A 45 -0.61 -9.79 -12.31
CA LEU A 45 -1.09 -8.42 -12.50
C LEU A 45 -1.59 -7.81 -11.18
N THR A 46 -2.36 -8.58 -10.41
CA THR A 46 -2.89 -8.12 -9.12
C THR A 46 -1.81 -7.89 -8.09
N VAL A 47 -0.85 -8.82 -7.99
CA VAL A 47 0.30 -8.68 -7.07
C VAL A 47 1.09 -7.41 -7.40
N VAL A 48 1.44 -7.20 -8.67
CA VAL A 48 2.22 -6.02 -9.07
C VAL A 48 1.40 -4.73 -8.84
N PHE A 49 0.12 -4.71 -9.23
CA PHE A 49 -0.73 -3.54 -9.06
C PHE A 49 -0.89 -3.11 -7.61
N TYR A 50 -1.08 -4.07 -6.70
CA TYR A 50 -1.24 -3.79 -5.27
C TYR A 50 -0.11 -2.94 -4.70
N TRP A 51 1.11 -3.12 -5.21
CA TRP A 51 2.31 -2.39 -4.76
C TRP A 51 2.56 -1.07 -5.52
N ILE A 52 1.76 -0.71 -6.52
CA ILE A 52 1.91 0.55 -7.26
C ILE A 52 1.55 1.74 -6.36
N ILE A 53 0.45 1.63 -5.63
CA ILE A 53 -0.17 2.77 -4.94
C ILE A 53 0.17 2.71 -3.47
N ASP A 54 0.89 3.72 -3.01
CA ASP A 54 1.15 3.96 -1.59
C ASP A 54 0.06 4.86 -1.01
N THR A 55 -0.92 4.22 -0.36
CA THR A 55 -2.05 4.87 0.33
C THR A 55 -2.61 3.93 1.40
N ASN A 56 -3.72 4.30 2.04
CA ASN A 56 -4.33 3.54 3.11
C ASN A 56 -4.82 2.18 2.60
N ARG A 57 -4.65 1.14 3.43
CA ARG A 57 -4.95 -0.26 3.08
C ARG A 57 -6.33 -0.44 2.43
N ARG A 58 -7.36 0.22 2.96
CA ARG A 58 -8.73 0.17 2.42
C ARG A 58 -8.82 0.73 1.00
N ARG A 59 -8.16 1.87 0.73
CA ARG A 59 -8.11 2.47 -0.61
C ARG A 59 -7.34 1.58 -1.58
N THR A 60 -6.19 1.03 -1.18
CA THR A 60 -5.41 0.10 -2.02
C THR A 60 -6.21 -1.16 -2.37
N LEU A 61 -6.92 -1.76 -1.42
CA LEU A 61 -7.78 -2.91 -1.66
C LEU A 61 -8.90 -2.61 -2.66
N ASN A 62 -9.64 -1.51 -2.43
CA ASN A 62 -10.75 -1.11 -3.30
C ASN A 62 -10.28 -0.82 -4.73
N LEU A 63 -9.16 -0.09 -4.88
CA LEU A 63 -8.59 0.22 -6.19
C LEU A 63 -8.10 -1.05 -6.90
N THR A 64 -7.47 -1.97 -6.17
CA THR A 64 -7.01 -3.24 -6.76
C THR A 64 -8.17 -4.10 -7.23
N LEU A 65 -9.25 -4.21 -6.44
CA LEU A 65 -10.46 -4.91 -6.86
C LEU A 65 -11.12 -4.24 -8.08
N ALA A 66 -11.24 -2.92 -8.06
CA ALA A 66 -11.86 -2.18 -9.15
C ALA A 66 -11.07 -2.31 -10.46
N VAL A 67 -9.74 -2.18 -10.41
CA VAL A 67 -8.89 -2.20 -11.61
C VAL A 67 -8.60 -3.63 -12.06
N CYS A 68 -8.09 -4.49 -11.19
CA CYS A 68 -7.60 -5.82 -11.60
C CYS A 68 -8.74 -6.83 -11.74
N THR A 69 -9.70 -6.85 -10.82
CA THR A 69 -10.77 -7.86 -10.83
C THR A 69 -11.93 -7.43 -11.72
N LEU A 70 -12.46 -6.21 -11.55
CA LEU A 70 -13.61 -5.75 -12.33
C LEU A 70 -13.17 -5.21 -13.70
N GLY A 71 -12.28 -4.21 -13.73
CA GLY A 71 -11.85 -3.57 -14.96
C GLY A 71 -11.14 -4.53 -15.93
N LEU A 72 -10.03 -5.11 -15.49
CA LEU A 72 -9.25 -6.04 -16.30
C LEU A 72 -9.88 -7.43 -16.31
N GLY A 73 -10.25 -7.99 -15.16
CA GLY A 73 -10.70 -9.39 -15.05
C GLY A 73 -12.01 -9.68 -15.76
N VAL A 74 -13.00 -8.80 -15.58
CA VAL A 74 -14.29 -8.90 -16.28
C VAL A 74 -14.21 -8.20 -17.64
N GLY A 75 -13.68 -6.98 -17.69
CA GLY A 75 -13.68 -6.17 -18.91
C GLY A 75 -12.82 -6.74 -20.05
N SER A 76 -11.74 -7.47 -19.77
CA SER A 76 -10.93 -8.10 -20.83
C SER A 76 -11.69 -9.17 -21.61
N GLU A 77 -12.63 -9.88 -20.97
CA GLU A 77 -13.46 -10.88 -21.63
C GLU A 77 -14.43 -10.24 -22.62
N PHE A 78 -15.11 -9.18 -22.19
CA PHE A 78 -15.98 -8.39 -23.06
C PHE A 78 -15.20 -7.77 -24.22
N LEU A 79 -13.98 -7.29 -23.96
CA LEU A 79 -13.13 -6.71 -25.00
C LEU A 79 -12.67 -7.75 -26.02
N GLN A 80 -12.30 -8.95 -25.57
CA GLN A 80 -11.94 -10.07 -26.45
C GLN A 80 -13.11 -10.47 -27.35
N ALA A 81 -14.30 -10.64 -26.76
CA ALA A 81 -15.50 -11.00 -27.51
C ALA A 81 -15.97 -9.92 -28.50
N ALA A 82 -15.66 -8.65 -28.25
CA ALA A 82 -15.99 -7.54 -29.13
C ALA A 82 -15.05 -7.41 -30.34
N ILE A 83 -13.84 -7.97 -30.27
CA ILE A 83 -12.82 -7.88 -31.32
C ILE A 83 -12.88 -9.15 -32.17
N PRO A 84 -12.80 -9.05 -33.51
CA PRO A 84 -12.77 -10.22 -34.40
C PRO A 84 -11.38 -10.90 -34.37
N ASN A 85 -10.98 -11.43 -33.23
CA ASN A 85 -9.73 -12.17 -33.01
C ASN A 85 -9.93 -13.70 -33.02
N GLY A 86 -11.17 -14.17 -33.19
CA GLY A 86 -11.52 -15.58 -33.18
C GLY A 86 -11.67 -16.20 -31.79
N ARG A 87 -11.80 -15.37 -30.74
CA ARG A 87 -12.17 -15.79 -29.39
C ARG A 87 -13.64 -15.50 -29.10
N GLU A 88 -14.30 -16.44 -28.44
CA GLU A 88 -15.68 -16.30 -27.98
C GLU A 88 -15.71 -15.96 -26.50
N PHE A 89 -16.79 -15.34 -26.05
CA PHE A 89 -17.02 -15.03 -24.65
C PHE A 89 -17.14 -16.32 -23.82
N ASP A 90 -16.33 -16.46 -22.77
CA ASP A 90 -16.36 -17.58 -21.84
C ASP A 90 -16.41 -17.12 -20.36
N LEU A 91 -17.48 -17.51 -19.68
CA LEU A 91 -17.67 -17.22 -18.26
C LEU A 91 -16.60 -17.88 -17.38
N TYR A 92 -16.05 -19.02 -17.79
CA TYR A 92 -15.00 -19.70 -17.03
C TYR A 92 -13.67 -18.93 -17.06
N ASP A 93 -13.41 -18.11 -18.08
CA ASP A 93 -12.25 -17.21 -18.09
C ASP A 93 -12.41 -16.07 -17.11
N ILE A 94 -13.61 -15.50 -17.00
CA ILE A 94 -13.91 -14.52 -15.94
C ILE A 94 -13.70 -15.15 -14.56
N ILE A 95 -14.17 -16.37 -14.33
CA ILE A 95 -13.98 -17.07 -13.06
C ILE A 95 -12.48 -17.28 -12.79
N ALA A 96 -11.71 -17.70 -13.78
CA ALA A 96 -10.26 -17.86 -13.65
C ALA A 96 -9.57 -16.53 -13.30
N ASN A 97 -9.93 -15.43 -13.97
CA ASN A 97 -9.41 -14.09 -13.70
C ASN A 97 -9.73 -13.64 -12.27
N VAL A 98 -10.97 -13.88 -11.82
CA VAL A 98 -11.42 -13.55 -10.46
C VAL A 98 -10.67 -14.38 -9.42
N VAL A 99 -10.51 -15.69 -9.64
CA VAL A 99 -9.74 -16.57 -8.73
C VAL A 99 -8.28 -16.14 -8.64
N GLY A 100 -7.65 -15.86 -9.79
CA GLY A 100 -6.27 -15.38 -9.85
C GLY A 100 -6.07 -14.08 -9.09
N SER A 101 -6.92 -13.08 -9.38
CA SER A 101 -6.85 -11.77 -8.73
C SER A 101 -7.18 -11.83 -7.23
N ALA A 102 -8.21 -12.58 -6.82
CA ALA A 102 -8.54 -12.76 -5.41
C ALA A 102 -7.40 -13.43 -4.63
N THR A 103 -6.75 -14.44 -5.22
CA THR A 103 -5.60 -15.13 -4.60
C THR A 103 -4.41 -14.18 -4.46
N GLY A 104 -4.11 -13.38 -5.49
CA GLY A 104 -3.04 -12.38 -5.44
C GLY A 104 -3.29 -11.31 -4.38
N LEU A 105 -4.52 -10.80 -4.33
CA LEU A 105 -4.92 -9.80 -3.34
C LEU A 105 -4.84 -10.33 -1.92
N ALA A 106 -5.30 -11.57 -1.68
CA ALA A 106 -5.22 -12.22 -0.38
C ALA A 106 -3.76 -12.38 0.07
N LEU A 107 -2.88 -12.85 -0.83
CA LEU A 107 -1.45 -12.99 -0.56
C LEU A 107 -0.80 -11.65 -0.20
N CYS A 108 -1.04 -10.62 -1.00
CA CYS A 108 -0.53 -9.27 -0.77
C CYS A 108 -1.01 -8.71 0.57
N THR A 109 -2.29 -8.87 0.88
CA THR A 109 -2.90 -8.38 2.12
C THR A 109 -2.33 -9.09 3.34
N TRP A 110 -2.15 -10.41 3.26
CA TRP A 110 -1.52 -11.21 4.30
C TRP A 110 -0.08 -10.77 4.53
N TYR A 111 0.72 -10.64 3.46
CA TYR A 111 2.11 -10.21 3.54
C TYR A 111 2.24 -8.79 4.10
N HIS A 112 1.43 -7.85 3.63
CA HIS A 112 1.44 -6.47 4.11
C HIS A 112 1.14 -6.40 5.62
N THR A 113 0.17 -7.19 6.10
CA THR A 113 -0.14 -7.26 7.53
C THR A 113 1.04 -7.83 8.34
N ARG A 114 1.61 -8.96 7.90
CA ARG A 114 2.78 -9.58 8.56
C ARG A 114 4.02 -8.67 8.58
N MET A 115 4.23 -7.88 7.52
CA MET A 115 5.33 -6.92 7.45
C MET A 115 5.17 -5.81 8.48
N LEU A 116 3.95 -5.29 8.67
CA LEU A 116 3.67 -4.24 9.65
C LEU A 116 3.79 -4.75 11.09
N GLU A 117 3.36 -5.99 11.36
CA GLU A 117 3.53 -6.64 12.67
C GLU A 117 5.01 -6.73 13.09
N ARG A 118 5.90 -7.14 12.17
CA ARG A 118 7.35 -7.22 12.44
C ARG A 118 7.98 -5.86 12.74
N LYS A 119 7.57 -4.82 11.98
CA LYS A 119 8.05 -3.44 12.20
C LYS A 119 7.60 -2.90 13.56
N ARG A 120 6.37 -3.21 13.98
CA ARG A 120 5.86 -2.83 15.31
C ARG A 120 6.66 -3.52 16.42
N GLN A 121 6.91 -4.82 16.31
CA GLN A 121 7.69 -5.56 17.31
C GLN A 121 9.10 -5.00 17.50
N THR A 122 9.78 -4.63 16.40
CA THR A 122 11.13 -4.05 16.46
C THR A 122 11.15 -2.69 17.17
N ARG A 123 10.10 -1.88 17.00
CA ARG A 123 9.99 -0.54 17.62
C ARG A 123 9.70 -0.58 19.13
N TYR A 124 9.01 -1.62 19.63
CA TYR A 124 8.73 -1.78 21.06
C TYR A 124 9.80 -2.60 21.80
N GLN A 125 10.55 -3.44 21.08
CA GLN A 125 11.60 -4.27 21.67
C GLN A 125 12.90 -3.49 21.97
N SER A 126 13.04 -2.26 21.46
CA SER A 126 14.10 -1.33 21.87
C SER A 126 13.73 -0.60 23.17
N VAL A 127 13.66 -1.32 24.29
CA VAL A 127 13.82 -0.72 25.62
C VAL A 127 15.33 -0.55 25.87
N PRO A 128 15.83 0.65 26.19
CA PRO A 128 17.27 0.91 26.31
C PRO A 128 17.83 0.20 27.54
N GLY A 129 18.74 -0.76 27.33
CA GLY A 129 19.43 -1.41 28.45
C GLY A 129 20.10 -2.75 28.16
N GLN A 130 19.96 -3.32 26.97
CA GLN A 130 20.70 -4.53 26.63
C GLN A 130 21.05 -4.53 25.14
N ASP A 131 22.32 -4.21 24.86
CA ASP A 131 22.95 -4.41 23.57
C ASP A 131 22.83 -5.90 23.20
N VAL A 132 21.81 -6.23 22.41
CA VAL A 132 21.83 -7.41 21.57
C VAL A 132 22.05 -6.93 20.15
N THR A 133 23.31 -6.99 19.76
CA THR A 133 23.79 -6.85 18.40
C THR A 133 22.90 -7.66 17.44
N ASP A 134 22.03 -6.98 16.71
CA ASP A 134 21.24 -7.58 15.64
C ASP A 134 22.07 -7.52 14.34
N VAL A 135 22.96 -8.50 14.20
CA VAL A 135 23.87 -8.68 13.05
C VAL A 135 23.20 -9.58 12.01
N GLU A 136 22.04 -9.19 11.45
CA GLU A 136 21.53 -9.92 10.28
C GLU A 136 20.53 -9.14 9.41
N LEU A 137 20.97 -8.04 8.80
CA LEU A 137 20.65 -7.79 7.39
C LEU A 137 21.66 -6.80 6.82
N GLY A 138 22.59 -7.33 6.02
CA GLY A 138 23.72 -6.58 5.46
C GLY A 138 23.29 -5.37 4.65
N GLU A 139 23.39 -4.19 5.26
CA GLU A 139 23.49 -2.91 4.58
C GLU A 139 24.53 -2.06 5.31
N GLY A 140 25.67 -1.88 4.66
CA GLY A 140 26.65 -0.81 4.86
C GLY A 140 26.98 -0.37 6.29
N ILE A 141 28.09 -0.88 6.81
CA ILE A 141 28.92 -0.15 7.78
C ILE A 141 29.32 1.18 7.12
N ILE A 142 28.75 2.29 7.60
CA ILE A 142 29.33 3.62 7.46
C ILE A 142 29.56 4.14 8.88
N GLU A 143 30.78 4.64 9.07
CA GLU A 143 31.44 5.02 10.30
C GLU A 143 30.54 5.74 11.32
N GLN A 144 30.55 5.18 12.53
CA GLN A 144 30.04 5.82 13.73
C GLN A 144 31.11 6.82 14.19
N GLU A 145 30.98 8.08 13.79
CA GLU A 145 31.86 9.14 14.27
C GLU A 145 31.35 9.70 15.60
N GLU A 146 32.30 9.71 16.53
CA GLU A 146 32.26 10.18 17.90
C GLU A 146 31.88 11.67 17.99
N GLY A 147 30.92 12.00 18.87
CA GLY A 147 30.45 13.38 19.00
C GLY A 147 29.57 13.62 20.22
N VAL A 148 30.16 13.54 21.41
CA VAL A 148 29.58 14.19 22.59
C VAL A 148 29.65 15.70 22.38
N SER A 149 28.51 16.33 22.11
CA SER A 149 28.35 17.77 22.28
C SER A 149 27.18 18.05 23.20
N ALA A 150 27.52 18.35 24.45
CA ALA A 150 26.68 19.07 25.38
C ALA A 150 26.21 20.38 24.71
N ALA A 151 24.91 20.47 24.45
CA ALA A 151 24.23 21.73 24.23
C ALA A 151 22.78 21.56 24.72
N ALA A 152 22.62 21.73 26.04
CA ALA A 152 21.33 22.00 26.63
C ALA A 152 20.78 23.29 26.01
N SER A 153 19.73 23.18 25.19
CA SER A 153 18.92 24.31 24.77
C SER A 153 17.44 23.93 24.84
N ASN A 154 16.88 24.18 26.03
CA ASN A 154 15.54 24.68 26.26
C ASN A 154 14.36 23.77 25.84
N THR A 155 14.12 22.70 26.59
CA THR A 155 12.79 22.07 26.68
C THR A 155 12.49 21.86 28.15
N ARG A 156 11.27 22.24 28.55
CA ARG A 156 10.81 22.40 29.94
C ARG A 156 11.15 21.17 30.79
N ASN A 157 11.90 21.37 31.87
CA ASN A 157 12.11 20.36 32.92
C ASN A 157 10.78 20.14 33.67
N ARG A 158 9.94 19.23 33.19
CA ARG A 158 8.99 18.54 34.07
C ARG A 158 9.68 17.29 34.59
N THR A 159 9.55 17.05 35.88
CA THR A 159 10.09 15.82 36.48
C THR A 159 9.20 14.64 36.10
N LEU A 160 9.76 13.42 36.03
CA LEU A 160 8.99 12.22 35.68
C LEU A 160 7.80 11.98 36.64
N GLU A 161 7.96 12.38 37.90
CA GLU A 161 6.91 12.30 38.92
C GLU A 161 5.74 13.25 38.60
N GLU A 162 6.04 14.47 38.14
CA GLU A 162 5.07 15.49 37.74
C GLU A 162 4.39 15.18 36.39
N GLU A 163 4.97 14.31 35.57
CA GLU A 163 4.33 13.82 34.35
C GLU A 163 3.30 12.73 34.65
N VAL A 164 3.62 11.82 35.57
CA VAL A 164 2.71 10.78 36.06
C VAL A 164 1.53 11.38 36.84
N ASP A 165 1.77 12.36 37.70
CA ASP A 165 0.71 13.01 38.49
C ASP A 165 -0.30 13.79 37.65
N ASN A 166 0.12 14.21 36.45
CA ASN A 166 -0.70 15.00 35.53
C ASN A 166 -1.16 14.17 34.32
N TRP A 167 -1.06 12.83 34.40
CA TRP A 167 -1.52 11.91 33.37
C TRP A 167 -3.06 11.81 33.42
N ASP A 168 -3.70 12.29 32.37
CA ASP A 168 -5.13 12.11 32.14
C ASP A 168 -5.38 10.74 31.48
N GLU A 169 -5.90 9.78 32.26
CA GLU A 169 -6.20 8.41 31.80
C GLU A 169 -7.28 8.37 30.70
N ASN A 170 -8.08 9.45 30.56
CA ASN A 170 -9.08 9.61 29.51
C ASN A 170 -8.67 10.67 28.46
N GLY A 171 -7.42 11.14 28.49
CA GLY A 171 -6.88 12.05 27.48
C GLY A 171 -6.95 11.40 26.10
N GLN A 172 -7.26 12.19 25.07
CA GLN A 172 -7.31 11.68 23.71
C GLN A 172 -5.91 11.16 23.31
N ASP A 173 -5.82 9.87 23.01
CA ASP A 173 -4.57 9.23 22.60
C ASP A 173 -4.09 9.87 21.29
N ALA A 174 -3.08 10.75 21.37
CA ALA A 174 -2.43 11.37 20.22
C ALA A 174 -1.68 10.36 19.31
N TRP A 175 -1.83 9.05 19.57
CA TRP A 175 -1.23 7.96 18.81
C TRP A 175 -1.98 7.63 17.52
N ASP A 176 -3.24 8.07 17.40
CA ASP A 176 -4.09 7.84 16.23
C ASP A 176 -4.27 9.11 15.35
N GLU A 177 -3.76 10.28 15.76
CA GLU A 177 -4.02 11.58 15.09
C GLU A 177 -3.04 11.96 13.98
N ASP A 178 -1.95 11.21 13.78
CA ASP A 178 -0.97 11.50 12.71
C ASP A 178 -1.42 11.02 11.30
N ASP A 179 -2.60 10.42 11.14
CA ASP A 179 -3.11 9.95 9.84
C ASP A 179 -4.40 10.65 9.34
N ASP A 180 -4.96 11.62 10.07
CA ASP A 180 -6.22 12.30 9.72
C ASP A 180 -6.18 13.83 9.92
N ASN A 181 -5.20 14.53 9.32
CA ASN A 181 -5.27 16.00 9.22
C ASN A 181 -4.74 16.53 7.88
N ASP A 182 -5.44 16.15 6.81
CA ASP A 182 -5.55 16.95 5.59
C ASP A 182 -7.05 16.96 5.25
N ASP A 183 -7.81 17.93 5.79
CA ASP A 183 -8.79 18.73 5.04
C ASP A 183 -9.56 19.68 5.99
N ASP A 184 -9.55 20.97 5.63
CA ASP A 184 -10.50 22.03 5.99
C ASP A 184 -10.51 22.62 7.42
N GLU A 185 -9.99 23.86 7.56
CA GLU A 185 -10.72 25.04 8.08
C GLU A 185 -9.75 26.23 8.31
N ASP A 186 -9.81 27.25 7.45
CA ASP A 186 -9.53 28.63 7.88
C ASP A 186 -10.80 29.46 7.68
N SER A 187 -11.64 29.42 8.70
CA SER A 187 -12.57 30.50 8.99
C SER A 187 -12.26 31.02 10.38
N SER A 188 -11.70 32.23 10.46
CA SER A 188 -11.73 33.01 11.69
C SER A 188 -12.18 34.43 11.39
N ASP A 189 -13.40 34.66 11.86
CA ASP A 189 -14.21 35.86 11.84
C ASP A 189 -13.64 36.87 12.85
N ASP A 190 -13.08 38.00 12.39
CA ASP A 190 -12.57 39.07 13.26
C ASP A 190 -13.61 40.20 13.39
N LYS A 191 -14.29 40.24 14.55
CA LYS A 191 -15.17 41.34 14.98
C LYS A 191 -14.50 42.14 16.10
N LYS A 192 -14.10 43.40 15.82
CA LYS A 192 -14.65 44.63 16.46
C LYS A 192 -13.80 45.89 16.24
N GLY A 193 -14.49 46.98 15.87
CA GLY A 193 -14.07 48.37 16.11
C GLY A 193 -14.93 49.38 15.33
N LYS A 194 -16.14 49.74 15.79
CA LYS A 194 -16.46 51.00 16.54
C LYS A 194 -16.03 52.26 15.76
N GLY A 195 -16.93 52.92 15.03
CA GLY A 195 -17.69 54.08 15.54
C GLY A 195 -18.08 55.06 14.42
N PRO A 196 -18.96 56.04 14.70
CA PRO A 196 -19.95 56.58 13.75
C PRO A 196 -19.60 57.97 13.17
N ALA A 197 -20.19 58.29 12.02
CA ALA A 197 -20.73 59.60 11.63
C ALA A 197 -21.60 59.43 10.37
#